data_AF-A0A3L6ZKX5-F1
#
_entry.id   AF-A0A3L6ZKX5-F1
#
_cell.length_a   1.000
_cell.length_b   1.000
_cell.length_c   1.000
_cell.angle_alpha   90.00
_cell.angle_beta   90.00
_cell.angle_gamma   90.00
#
_symmetry.space_group_name_H-M   'P 1'
#
loop_
_entity.id
_entity.type
_entity.pdbx_description
1 polymer ?
#
loop_
_entity_poly.entity_id
_entity_poly.type
_entity_poly.pdbx_seq_one_letter_code
_entity_poly.pdbx_strand_id
1 'polypeptide(L)'
;MSLLSRRSRTAFALAGLLALTACTASTPQAARTTALKTSDPDAALTVIDAATDREASVATSAELFDSSPVVVVAPSGDPKAQELAARAAIGLGVPLLVGKSDVTESTSATTETPAPTASAEPTPDGLPAELKRLKATTALVIGAVESLDAEAEDSESDLTVERVKASASAVTEATGLKLGAATAEDAAGFPAGIAAWEAPKAQRGSSNAETPITRPKRAEPLADTVALAVNGAAQLASIATARAAGIPVHLVPEGSANPQAHASIIEALSTSETTKTLAIGAEFATQAALDWKIRTARTGTQLPGGGQLLFPAHQFIALYGTPITSVLGVLGEQDAAGSVQRARDLAAPYAALTDKTVVPMFEIIATVAAGGPGGDGNYSNELSPESLRLLVDEAAKAGIYVVIDLQPGRTDFLTQAKQYQSLLELPHVGLALDPEWRLGPDQVPLRQIGSVTAAEVNSVTTWLADLTNEKGLPQKMLVLHQFRPSMITDRASLDLTRPEVALLIHADGQGGQGDKQATWANLHRDAPAGIHWGWKNFYDEDLPMLTPEQTMSGVSPAPDLVTYQ
;
A
#
# COMPACT_ATOMS: atom_id res chain seq x y z
N MET A 1 -65.47 -26.00 46.44
CA MET A 1 -66.93 -25.79 46.30
C MET A 1 -67.41 -24.88 47.41
N SER A 2 -67.62 -23.61 47.08
CA SER A 2 -68.14 -22.51 47.93
C SER A 2 -68.68 -21.48 46.91
N LEU A 3 -69.99 -21.47 46.63
CA LEU A 3 -71.05 -20.72 47.31
C LEU A 3 -71.13 -19.24 46.87
N LEU A 4 -72.35 -18.88 46.45
CA LEU A 4 -72.98 -17.55 46.51
C LEU A 4 -72.50 -16.49 45.49
N SER A 5 -73.33 -15.59 44.95
CA SER A 5 -74.77 -15.47 44.84
C SER A 5 -75.09 -14.20 44.03
N ARG A 6 -76.27 -14.18 43.39
CA ARG A 6 -77.21 -13.04 43.20
C ARG A 6 -76.73 -11.84 42.36
N ARG A 7 -77.33 -11.62 41.18
CA ARG A 7 -78.63 -10.95 40.93
C ARG A 7 -78.70 -9.51 41.44
N SER A 8 -78.89 -8.55 40.51
CA SER A 8 -80.09 -7.68 40.40
C SER A 8 -79.85 -6.59 39.34
N ARG A 9 -80.60 -6.58 38.22
CA ARG A 9 -81.64 -5.57 37.82
C ARG A 9 -81.05 -4.17 37.57
N THR A 10 -81.31 -3.40 36.51
CA THR A 10 -82.53 -3.09 35.73
C THR A 10 -82.06 -2.03 34.69
N ALA A 11 -82.30 -2.19 33.39
CA ALA A 11 -83.37 -1.57 32.59
C ALA A 11 -83.11 -0.14 32.04
N PHE A 12 -83.59 0.07 30.81
CA PHE A 12 -83.74 1.30 30.00
C PHE A 12 -82.44 1.91 29.40
N ALA A 13 -82.19 1.80 28.09
CA ALA A 13 -82.84 2.44 26.93
C ALA A 13 -82.62 3.96 26.88
N LEU A 14 -81.86 4.45 25.89
CA LEU A 14 -82.34 5.49 24.98
C LEU A 14 -81.38 5.71 23.81
N ALA A 15 -82.00 5.92 22.65
CA ALA A 15 -81.41 6.39 21.41
C ALA A 15 -80.87 7.82 21.52
N GLY A 16 -79.92 8.17 20.66
CA GLY A 16 -79.43 9.53 20.50
C GLY A 16 -78.68 9.69 19.18
N LEU A 17 -79.44 9.99 18.13
CA LEU A 17 -78.94 10.50 16.85
C LEU A 17 -78.26 11.86 17.10
N LEU A 18 -77.04 12.08 16.61
CA LEU A 18 -76.51 13.43 16.38
C LEU A 18 -75.48 13.42 15.26
N ALA A 19 -75.87 14.08 14.17
CA ALA A 19 -75.01 14.46 13.08
C ALA A 19 -73.96 15.47 13.56
N LEU A 20 -72.70 15.23 13.20
CA LEU A 20 -71.62 16.20 13.32
C LEU A 20 -71.01 16.40 11.94
N THR A 21 -71.37 17.53 11.33
CA THR A 21 -70.52 18.26 10.40
C THR A 21 -69.22 18.65 11.12
N ALA A 22 -68.05 18.28 10.58
CA ALA A 22 -66.78 18.82 11.03
C ALA A 22 -65.86 19.10 9.83
N CYS A 23 -65.30 20.30 9.90
CA CYS A 23 -64.50 21.03 8.94
C CYS A 23 -63.23 20.33 8.42
N THR A 24 -62.85 20.73 7.21
CA THR A 24 -61.52 20.60 6.62
C THR A 24 -60.42 21.10 7.56
N ALA A 25 -59.46 20.22 7.87
CA ALA A 25 -58.14 20.62 8.34
C ALA A 25 -57.11 19.84 7.52
N SER A 26 -56.45 20.54 6.61
CA SER A 26 -55.29 20.06 5.87
C SER A 26 -54.22 19.63 6.88
N THR A 27 -54.00 18.33 6.97
CA THR A 27 -52.95 17.76 7.82
C THR A 27 -51.60 18.18 7.25
N PRO A 28 -50.67 18.77 8.03
CA PRO A 28 -49.30 18.98 7.57
C PRO A 28 -48.73 17.62 7.18
N GLN A 29 -48.34 17.47 5.93
CA GLN A 29 -47.61 16.32 5.43
C GLN A 29 -46.33 16.22 6.27
N ALA A 30 -46.26 15.19 7.13
CA ALA A 30 -45.07 14.92 7.93
C ALA A 30 -43.86 14.89 6.99
N ALA A 31 -42.91 15.80 7.19
CA ALA A 31 -41.68 15.86 6.43
C ALA A 31 -41.04 14.47 6.44
N ARG A 32 -41.04 13.79 5.30
CA ARG A 32 -40.36 12.50 5.15
C ARG A 32 -38.87 12.77 5.31
N THR A 33 -38.33 12.44 6.47
CA THR A 33 -36.88 12.40 6.69
C THR A 33 -36.30 11.30 5.79
N THR A 34 -35.81 11.68 4.61
CA THR A 34 -35.06 10.79 3.73
C THR A 34 -33.70 10.53 4.36
N ALA A 35 -33.48 9.29 4.81
CA ALA A 35 -32.22 8.87 5.40
C ALA A 35 -31.18 8.61 4.31
N LEU A 36 -29.92 8.91 4.62
CA LEU A 36 -28.77 8.56 3.79
C LEU A 36 -28.61 7.04 3.73
N LYS A 37 -28.10 6.54 2.60
CA LYS A 37 -27.68 5.14 2.45
C LYS A 37 -26.26 5.09 1.91
N THR A 38 -25.41 4.36 2.61
CA THR A 38 -24.02 4.09 2.26
C THR A 38 -23.82 2.59 2.13
N SER A 39 -22.83 2.21 1.33
CA SER A 39 -22.43 0.83 1.09
C SER A 39 -20.92 0.72 1.21
N ASP A 40 -20.43 -0.35 1.81
CA ASP A 40 -19.01 -0.68 1.74
C ASP A 40 -18.63 -1.06 0.30
N PRO A 41 -17.39 -0.81 -0.14
CA PRO A 41 -16.86 -1.31 -1.39
C PRO A 41 -17.10 -2.81 -1.59
N ASP A 42 -17.39 -3.24 -2.82
CA ASP A 42 -17.67 -4.67 -3.09
C ASP A 42 -16.42 -5.55 -2.98
N ALA A 43 -15.26 -5.01 -3.34
CA ALA A 43 -13.98 -5.71 -3.32
C ALA A 43 -13.19 -5.44 -2.03
N ALA A 44 -12.25 -6.34 -1.71
CA ALA A 44 -11.29 -6.12 -0.61
C ALA A 44 -10.37 -4.92 -0.87
N LEU A 45 -10.13 -4.58 -2.14
CA LEU A 45 -9.41 -3.40 -2.57
C LEU A 45 -10.18 -2.72 -3.69
N THR A 46 -10.56 -1.46 -3.48
CA THR A 46 -11.08 -0.57 -4.54
C THR A 46 -10.11 0.59 -4.73
N VAL A 47 -9.79 0.92 -5.98
CA VAL A 47 -8.92 2.06 -6.34
C VAL A 47 -9.75 3.13 -7.02
N ILE A 48 -9.67 4.36 -6.52
CA ILE A 48 -10.19 5.56 -7.18
C ILE A 48 -9.04 6.19 -7.97
N ASP A 49 -8.99 5.92 -9.27
CA ASP A 49 -7.87 6.23 -10.17
C ASP A 49 -8.10 7.44 -11.08
N ALA A 50 -9.13 8.22 -10.78
CA ALA A 50 -9.50 9.41 -11.54
C ALA A 50 -8.37 10.45 -11.60
N ALA A 51 -8.21 11.07 -12.78
CA ALA A 51 -7.14 12.03 -13.06
C ALA A 51 -7.44 13.44 -12.54
N THR A 52 -8.72 13.79 -12.38
CA THR A 52 -9.17 15.11 -11.94
C THR A 52 -9.91 15.05 -10.60
N ASP A 53 -9.89 16.16 -9.86
CA ASP A 53 -10.61 16.28 -8.58
C ASP A 53 -12.12 16.04 -8.72
N ARG A 54 -12.69 16.47 -9.85
CA ARG A 54 -14.09 16.22 -10.21
C ARG A 54 -14.40 14.75 -10.41
N GLU A 55 -13.69 14.08 -11.30
CA GLU A 55 -13.90 12.66 -11.57
C GLU A 55 -13.69 11.84 -10.30
N ALA A 56 -12.66 12.16 -9.51
CA ALA A 56 -12.38 11.49 -8.23
C ALA A 56 -13.53 11.66 -7.23
N SER A 57 -14.10 12.88 -7.14
CA SER A 57 -15.23 13.16 -6.26
C SER A 57 -16.49 12.36 -6.64
N VAL A 58 -16.78 12.26 -7.94
CA VAL A 58 -17.92 11.49 -8.45
C VAL A 58 -17.70 9.99 -8.24
N ALA A 59 -16.52 9.47 -8.58
CA ALA A 59 -16.20 8.06 -8.40
C ALA A 59 -16.25 7.62 -6.93
N THR A 60 -15.74 8.46 -6.03
CA THR A 60 -15.77 8.17 -4.57
C THR A 60 -17.20 8.19 -4.03
N SER A 61 -18.03 9.13 -4.52
CA SER A 61 -19.46 9.18 -4.15
C SER A 61 -20.22 7.97 -4.69
N ALA A 62 -19.95 7.56 -5.93
CA ALA A 62 -20.53 6.37 -6.55
C ALA A 62 -20.22 5.09 -5.77
N GLU A 63 -18.98 4.98 -5.27
CA GLU A 63 -18.53 3.83 -4.48
C GLU A 63 -19.17 3.76 -3.09
N LEU A 64 -19.32 4.90 -2.40
CA LEU A 64 -19.65 4.91 -0.97
C LEU A 64 -21.11 5.24 -0.63
N PHE A 65 -21.84 5.90 -1.53
CA PHE A 65 -23.20 6.38 -1.28
C PHE A 65 -24.18 5.81 -2.29
N ASP A 66 -25.16 5.03 -1.84
CA ASP A 66 -26.28 4.57 -2.68
C ASP A 66 -27.29 5.69 -2.95
N SER A 67 -27.50 6.56 -1.96
CA SER A 67 -28.42 7.70 -2.07
C SER A 67 -28.12 8.77 -1.04
N SER A 68 -28.23 10.03 -1.47
CA SER A 68 -28.05 11.21 -0.63
C SER A 68 -29.02 12.32 -1.02
N PRO A 69 -30.03 12.65 -0.20
CA PRO A 69 -30.99 13.72 -0.52
C PRO A 69 -30.35 15.10 -0.52
N VAL A 70 -29.26 15.28 0.22
CA VAL A 70 -28.46 16.51 0.26
C VAL A 70 -27.07 16.18 -0.25
N VAL A 71 -26.52 16.99 -1.15
CA VAL A 71 -25.15 16.87 -1.64
C VAL A 71 -24.45 18.20 -1.47
N VAL A 72 -23.18 18.21 -1.07
CA VAL A 72 -22.36 19.44 -1.05
C VAL A 72 -21.55 19.51 -2.33
N VAL A 73 -21.53 20.69 -2.96
CA VAL A 73 -20.76 20.94 -4.18
C VAL A 73 -19.84 22.14 -3.97
N ALA A 74 -18.59 22.03 -4.41
CA ALA A 74 -17.61 23.11 -4.41
C ALA A 74 -16.96 23.26 -5.80
N PRO A 75 -16.45 24.44 -6.17
CA PRO A 75 -15.78 24.61 -7.46
C PRO A 75 -14.39 23.99 -7.47
N SER A 76 -14.00 23.45 -8.63
CA SER A 76 -12.61 23.09 -8.92
C SER A 76 -11.72 24.34 -8.85
N GLY A 77 -10.54 24.23 -8.27
CA GLY A 77 -9.58 25.35 -8.22
C GLY A 77 -9.89 26.46 -7.21
N ASP A 78 -10.86 26.29 -6.30
CA ASP A 78 -11.07 27.19 -5.15
C ASP A 78 -10.76 26.48 -3.82
N PRO A 79 -9.51 26.60 -3.34
CA PRO A 79 -9.03 25.91 -2.14
C PRO A 79 -9.89 26.21 -0.89
N LYS A 80 -10.32 27.46 -0.73
CA LYS A 80 -11.09 27.93 0.42
C LYS A 80 -12.53 27.42 0.40
N ALA A 81 -13.16 27.43 -0.77
CA ALA A 81 -14.50 26.90 -0.92
C ALA A 81 -14.53 25.38 -0.68
N GLN A 82 -13.54 24.65 -1.22
CA GLN A 82 -13.44 23.21 -1.03
C GLN A 82 -13.19 22.82 0.44
N GLU A 83 -12.36 23.56 1.20
CA GLU A 83 -12.14 23.28 2.62
C GLU A 83 -13.44 23.43 3.44
N LEU A 84 -14.18 24.52 3.22
CA LEU A 84 -15.46 24.76 3.90
C LEU A 84 -16.50 23.71 3.51
N ALA A 85 -16.53 23.34 2.23
CA ALA A 85 -17.40 22.30 1.71
C ALA A 85 -17.07 20.93 2.29
N ALA A 86 -15.79 20.58 2.43
CA ALA A 86 -15.34 19.34 3.04
C ALA A 86 -15.82 19.24 4.49
N ARG A 87 -15.65 20.31 5.27
CA ARG A 87 -16.13 20.38 6.67
C ARG A 87 -17.66 20.28 6.75
N ALA A 88 -18.38 20.92 5.82
CA ALA A 88 -19.84 20.83 5.75
C ALA A 88 -20.31 19.40 5.39
N ALA A 89 -19.70 18.78 4.38
CA ALA A 89 -19.98 17.43 3.92
C ALA A 89 -19.73 16.41 5.05
N ILE A 90 -18.56 16.48 5.69
CA ILE A 90 -18.23 15.66 6.86
C ILE A 90 -19.24 15.89 7.97
N GLY A 91 -19.61 17.14 8.26
CA GLY A 91 -20.54 17.50 9.33
C GLY A 91 -21.99 17.02 9.09
N LEU A 92 -22.45 17.04 7.85
CA LEU A 92 -23.77 16.54 7.44
C LEU A 92 -23.78 15.02 7.21
N GLY A 93 -22.63 14.40 6.95
CA GLY A 93 -22.51 12.99 6.56
C GLY A 93 -22.96 12.72 5.13
N VAL A 94 -22.69 13.65 4.21
CA VAL A 94 -23.11 13.61 2.80
C VAL A 94 -21.88 13.67 1.88
N PRO A 95 -21.97 13.22 0.61
CA PRO A 95 -20.85 13.32 -0.32
C PRO A 95 -20.51 14.78 -0.67
N LEU A 96 -19.22 15.02 -0.92
CA LEU A 96 -18.70 16.25 -1.50
C LEU A 96 -18.35 15.99 -2.96
N LEU A 97 -19.00 16.72 -3.87
CA LEU A 97 -18.70 16.70 -5.30
C LEU A 97 -18.02 18.01 -5.73
N VAL A 98 -17.23 17.94 -6.81
CA VAL A 98 -16.56 19.12 -7.38
C VAL A 98 -17.22 19.51 -8.71
N GLY A 99 -17.61 20.76 -8.86
CA GLY A 99 -18.17 21.32 -10.11
C GLY A 99 -17.18 22.21 -10.86
N LYS A 100 -17.53 22.63 -12.09
CA LYS A 100 -16.76 23.63 -12.84
C LYS A 100 -16.84 24.98 -12.14
N SER A 101 -15.72 25.70 -12.08
CA SER A 101 -15.71 27.07 -11.57
C SER A 101 -16.33 28.02 -12.58
N ASP A 102 -17.19 28.94 -12.12
CA ASP A 102 -17.76 30.03 -12.94
C ASP A 102 -16.70 31.08 -13.38
N VAL A 103 -15.49 31.01 -12.83
CA VAL A 103 -14.43 31.97 -13.10
C VAL A 103 -13.62 31.51 -14.30
N THR A 104 -13.77 32.18 -15.44
CA THR A 104 -12.90 32.00 -16.61
C THR A 104 -11.44 32.25 -16.23
N GLU A 105 -10.62 31.21 -16.12
CA GLU A 105 -9.17 31.37 -16.02
C GLU A 105 -8.60 31.84 -17.36
N SER A 106 -7.97 33.01 -17.35
CA SER A 106 -7.08 33.47 -18.41
C SER A 106 -5.84 32.59 -18.40
N THR A 107 -5.72 31.70 -19.39
CA THR A 107 -4.60 30.78 -19.58
C THR A 107 -3.24 31.47 -19.55
N SER A 108 -2.41 31.16 -18.56
CA SER A 108 -0.95 31.30 -18.64
C SER A 108 -0.37 29.98 -19.14
N ALA A 109 0.28 30.04 -20.29
CA ALA A 109 0.85 28.92 -21.03
C ALA A 109 1.88 28.13 -20.22
N THR A 110 1.74 26.81 -20.20
CA THR A 110 2.81 25.85 -19.92
C THR A 110 3.02 24.95 -21.13
N THR A 111 4.29 24.73 -21.41
CA THR A 111 4.87 24.08 -22.58
C THR A 111 4.40 22.63 -22.72
N GLU A 112 3.80 22.29 -23.86
CA GLU A 112 3.45 20.93 -24.24
C GLU A 112 4.70 20.06 -24.38
N THR A 113 4.70 18.91 -23.71
CA THR A 113 5.50 17.72 -24.05
C THR A 113 4.50 16.61 -24.36
N PRO A 114 4.62 15.86 -25.49
CA PRO A 114 3.53 15.04 -25.98
C PRO A 114 3.35 13.76 -25.13
N ALA A 115 2.12 13.52 -24.68
CA ALA A 115 1.68 12.26 -24.10
C ALA A 115 1.49 11.19 -25.20
N PRO A 116 1.66 9.89 -24.87
CA PRO A 116 1.40 8.81 -25.81
C PRO A 116 -0.11 8.64 -26.02
N THR A 117 -0.47 8.24 -27.24
CA THR A 117 -1.83 7.98 -27.70
C THR A 117 -2.51 6.86 -26.90
N ALA A 118 -3.55 7.20 -26.15
CA ALA A 118 -4.60 6.29 -25.73
C ALA A 118 -5.97 6.89 -26.10
N SER A 119 -6.68 6.20 -26.97
CA SER A 119 -8.04 6.55 -27.40
C SER A 119 -9.02 6.30 -26.25
N ALA A 120 -9.39 7.33 -25.52
CA ALA A 120 -10.58 7.33 -24.66
C ALA A 120 -11.44 8.53 -25.07
N GLU A 121 -12.70 8.27 -25.42
CA GLU A 121 -13.69 9.32 -25.65
C GLU A 121 -13.84 10.18 -24.38
N PRO A 122 -14.08 11.51 -24.50
CA PRO A 122 -14.27 12.36 -23.34
C PRO A 122 -15.55 11.94 -22.60
N THR A 123 -15.39 11.42 -21.37
CA THR A 123 -16.51 11.14 -20.47
C THR A 123 -17.26 12.44 -20.19
N PRO A 124 -18.61 12.50 -20.36
CA PRO A 124 -19.37 13.69 -20.02
C PRO A 124 -19.16 14.07 -18.56
N ASP A 125 -19.25 15.36 -18.25
CA ASP A 125 -19.17 15.93 -16.90
C ASP A 125 -20.12 15.15 -15.96
N GLY A 126 -19.59 14.22 -15.16
CA GLY A 126 -20.39 13.17 -14.49
C GLY A 126 -21.29 13.68 -13.36
N LEU A 127 -21.17 14.96 -12.99
CA LEU A 127 -21.83 15.58 -11.86
C LEU A 127 -23.37 15.52 -11.93
N PRO A 128 -24.05 15.93 -13.03
CA PRO A 128 -25.52 15.84 -13.10
C PRO A 128 -26.02 14.40 -13.06
N ALA A 129 -25.29 13.45 -13.68
CA ALA A 129 -25.62 12.04 -13.63
C ALA A 129 -25.51 11.48 -12.20
N GLU A 130 -24.48 11.90 -11.46
CA GLU A 130 -24.26 11.51 -10.08
C GLU A 130 -25.32 12.08 -9.12
N LEU A 131 -25.69 13.35 -9.28
CA LEU A 131 -26.79 13.97 -8.53
C LEU A 131 -28.10 13.21 -8.72
N LYS A 132 -28.38 12.78 -9.96
CA LYS A 132 -29.54 11.94 -10.29
C LYS A 132 -29.45 10.55 -9.67
N ARG A 133 -28.28 9.89 -9.72
CA ARG A 133 -28.05 8.56 -9.12
C ARG A 133 -28.30 8.59 -7.61
N LEU A 134 -27.77 9.62 -6.94
CA LEU A 134 -27.94 9.86 -5.51
C LEU A 134 -29.37 10.19 -5.11
N LYS A 135 -30.24 10.54 -6.07
CA LYS A 135 -31.60 11.05 -5.83
C LYS A 135 -31.55 12.33 -4.98
N ALA A 136 -30.60 13.21 -5.30
CA ALA A 136 -30.43 14.47 -4.60
C ALA A 136 -31.65 15.37 -4.82
N THR A 137 -32.22 15.88 -3.73
CA THR A 137 -33.29 16.88 -3.75
C THR A 137 -32.75 18.27 -3.40
N THR A 138 -31.54 18.33 -2.82
CA THR A 138 -30.88 19.59 -2.45
C THR A 138 -29.38 19.53 -2.77
N ALA A 139 -28.89 20.50 -3.54
CA ALA A 139 -27.46 20.73 -3.73
C ALA A 139 -27.04 21.99 -2.97
N LEU A 140 -26.19 21.83 -1.95
CA LEU A 140 -25.57 22.93 -1.21
C LEU A 140 -24.28 23.33 -1.93
N VAL A 141 -24.32 24.42 -2.69
CA VAL A 141 -23.19 24.92 -3.47
C VAL A 141 -22.42 25.94 -2.63
N ILE A 142 -21.19 25.64 -2.25
CA ILE A 142 -20.32 26.55 -1.49
C ILE A 142 -19.26 27.10 -2.45
N GLY A 143 -19.34 28.40 -2.76
CA GLY A 143 -18.48 29.05 -3.75
C GLY A 143 -19.17 29.26 -5.11
N ALA A 144 -18.38 29.57 -6.14
CA ALA A 144 -18.85 29.91 -7.49
C ALA A 144 -18.73 28.70 -8.43
N VAL A 145 -19.81 27.93 -8.57
CA VAL A 145 -19.90 26.75 -9.43
C VAL A 145 -20.84 27.04 -10.60
N GLU A 146 -20.42 26.68 -11.81
CA GLU A 146 -21.25 26.72 -13.01
C GLU A 146 -22.60 26.03 -12.80
N SER A 147 -23.61 26.43 -13.58
CA SER A 147 -24.96 25.93 -13.39
C SER A 147 -24.99 24.40 -13.31
N LEU A 148 -25.58 23.89 -12.22
CA LEU A 148 -25.82 22.46 -12.03
C LEU A 148 -27.04 21.99 -12.84
N ASP A 149 -27.75 22.91 -13.48
CA ASP A 149 -28.88 22.63 -14.33
C ASP A 149 -28.35 21.91 -15.57
N ALA A 150 -28.70 20.63 -15.69
CA ALA A 150 -28.51 19.91 -16.94
C ALA A 150 -29.18 20.71 -18.06
N GLU A 151 -28.50 20.89 -19.20
CA GLU A 151 -29.20 21.18 -20.45
C GLU A 151 -30.13 20.00 -20.75
N ALA A 152 -31.35 20.08 -20.20
CA ALA A 152 -32.43 19.16 -20.45
C ALA A 152 -33.66 20.02 -20.73
N GLU A 153 -34.02 20.08 -22.00
CA GLU A 153 -35.25 20.72 -22.50
C GLU A 153 -36.56 20.06 -21.98
N ASP A 154 -36.48 19.15 -21.00
CA ASP A 154 -37.64 18.56 -20.32
C ASP A 154 -37.47 18.68 -18.78
N SER A 155 -38.01 19.77 -18.25
CA SER A 155 -37.96 20.14 -16.83
C SER A 155 -38.86 19.27 -15.94
N GLU A 156 -38.28 18.29 -15.25
CA GLU A 156 -38.78 17.76 -13.96
C GLU A 156 -37.60 17.36 -13.05
N SER A 157 -36.65 18.28 -12.82
CA SER A 157 -35.68 18.09 -11.74
C SER A 157 -36.17 18.81 -10.48
N ASP A 158 -36.63 18.04 -9.48
CA ASP A 158 -36.97 18.53 -8.11
C ASP A 158 -35.73 18.98 -7.30
N LEU A 159 -34.60 19.26 -7.95
CA LEU A 159 -33.34 19.63 -7.31
C LEU A 159 -33.39 21.11 -6.89
N THR A 160 -33.35 21.36 -5.59
CA THR A 160 -33.18 22.71 -5.03
C THR A 160 -31.70 23.04 -4.90
N VAL A 161 -31.23 24.09 -5.57
CA VAL A 161 -29.83 24.54 -5.49
C VAL A 161 -29.71 25.69 -4.49
N GLU A 162 -29.10 25.43 -3.34
CA GLU A 162 -28.82 26.43 -2.29
C GLU A 162 -27.39 26.95 -2.44
N ARG A 163 -27.23 28.20 -2.87
CA ARG A 163 -25.92 28.84 -3.10
C ARG A 163 -25.46 29.61 -1.87
N VAL A 164 -24.28 29.25 -1.38
CA VAL A 164 -23.70 29.76 -0.14
C VAL A 164 -22.32 30.35 -0.42
N LYS A 165 -22.07 31.54 0.13
CA LYS A 165 -20.75 32.17 0.06
C LYS A 165 -19.70 31.29 0.75
N ALA A 166 -18.49 31.22 0.20
CA ALA A 166 -17.34 30.56 0.82
C ALA A 166 -16.84 31.30 2.09
N SER A 167 -17.67 31.32 3.13
CA SER A 167 -17.33 31.80 4.47
C SER A 167 -17.99 30.94 5.55
N ALA A 168 -17.30 30.71 6.66
CA ALA A 168 -17.78 29.87 7.76
C ALA A 168 -19.13 30.35 8.32
N SER A 169 -19.37 31.66 8.38
CA SER A 169 -20.64 32.23 8.82
C SER A 169 -21.82 31.85 7.93
N ALA A 170 -21.64 31.93 6.60
CA ALA A 170 -22.69 31.63 5.63
C ALA A 170 -22.99 30.13 5.61
N VAL A 171 -21.96 29.28 5.71
CA VAL A 171 -22.15 27.82 5.84
C VAL A 171 -22.83 27.47 7.17
N THR A 172 -22.49 28.16 8.26
CA THR A 172 -23.17 27.98 9.55
C THR A 172 -24.64 28.39 9.48
N GLU A 173 -24.97 29.48 8.79
CA GLU A 173 -26.34 29.92 8.60
C GLU A 173 -27.14 28.93 7.75
N ALA A 174 -26.56 28.45 6.65
CA ALA A 174 -27.19 27.51 5.73
C ALA A 174 -27.42 26.13 6.36
N THR A 175 -26.44 25.61 7.12
CA THR A 175 -26.44 24.23 7.61
C THR A 175 -26.73 24.11 9.11
N GLY A 176 -26.60 25.20 9.87
CA GLY A 176 -26.53 25.25 11.33
C GLY A 176 -25.28 24.59 11.95
N LEU A 177 -24.31 24.14 11.14
CA LEU A 177 -23.08 23.52 11.63
C LEU A 177 -22.15 24.62 12.15
N LYS A 178 -21.64 24.47 13.37
CA LYS A 178 -20.62 25.37 13.89
C LYS A 178 -19.27 24.99 13.29
N LEU A 179 -18.88 25.68 12.24
CA LEU A 179 -17.59 25.51 11.58
C LEU A 179 -16.61 26.59 12.06
N GLY A 180 -15.37 26.21 12.34
CA GLY A 180 -14.28 27.17 12.49
C GLY A 180 -14.02 27.91 11.17
N ALA A 181 -13.30 29.03 11.22
CA ALA A 181 -12.82 29.69 10.02
C ALA A 181 -12.03 28.69 9.15
N ALA A 182 -12.17 28.80 7.83
CA ALA A 182 -11.23 28.17 6.91
C ALA A 182 -9.83 28.65 7.34
N THR A 183 -8.97 27.70 7.64
CA THR A 183 -7.63 27.99 8.20
C THR A 183 -6.59 28.11 7.12
N ALA A 184 -6.98 27.86 5.88
CA ALA A 184 -6.07 27.36 4.92
C ALA A 184 -5.97 28.31 3.72
N GLU A 185 -4.74 28.75 3.46
CA GLU A 185 -4.38 29.74 2.44
C GLU A 185 -3.83 29.07 1.16
N ASP A 186 -3.52 27.76 1.23
CA ASP A 186 -2.93 26.97 0.15
C ASP A 186 -3.48 25.54 0.05
N ALA A 187 -3.56 24.99 -1.17
CA ALA A 187 -4.22 23.71 -1.43
C ALA A 187 -3.51 22.47 -0.83
N ALA A 188 -2.22 22.60 -0.50
CA ALA A 188 -1.37 21.51 -0.04
C ALA A 188 -1.59 21.13 1.44
N GLY A 189 -2.06 22.06 2.29
CA GLY A 189 -2.24 21.82 3.72
C GLY A 189 -3.57 21.14 4.12
N PHE A 190 -4.52 21.00 3.19
CA PHE A 190 -5.90 20.62 3.51
C PHE A 190 -6.13 19.15 3.83
N PRO A 191 -5.59 18.18 3.06
CA PRO A 191 -6.01 16.79 3.19
C PRO A 191 -5.73 16.23 4.59
N ALA A 192 -4.61 16.62 5.20
CA ALA A 192 -4.25 16.24 6.57
C ALA A 192 -5.26 16.72 7.62
N GLY A 193 -5.66 17.99 7.54
CA GLY A 193 -6.66 18.56 8.46
C GLY A 193 -8.03 17.91 8.32
N ILE A 194 -8.44 17.60 7.08
CA ILE A 194 -9.73 16.96 6.79
C ILE A 194 -9.72 15.47 7.16
N ALA A 195 -8.64 14.74 6.88
CA ALA A 195 -8.48 13.33 7.25
C ALA A 195 -8.52 13.15 8.78
N ALA A 196 -7.90 14.06 9.52
CA ALA A 196 -7.93 14.09 10.99
C ALA A 196 -9.26 14.60 11.57
N TRP A 197 -10.12 15.25 10.78
CA TRP A 197 -11.34 15.87 11.29
C TRP A 197 -12.33 14.81 11.74
N GLU A 198 -12.64 14.75 13.04
CA GLU A 198 -13.71 13.91 13.56
C GLU A 198 -15.07 14.54 13.29
N ALA A 199 -15.96 13.78 12.67
CA ALA A 199 -17.35 14.18 12.54
C ALA A 199 -17.95 14.47 13.93
N PRO A 200 -18.71 15.57 14.10
CA PRO A 200 -19.42 15.81 15.36
C PRO A 200 -20.32 14.62 15.70
N LYS A 201 -20.18 14.07 16.92
CA LYS A 201 -21.12 13.04 17.43
C LYS A 201 -22.53 13.60 17.32
N ALA A 202 -23.47 12.80 16.82
CA ALA A 202 -24.87 13.20 16.64
C ALA A 202 -25.40 13.89 17.91
N GLN A 203 -25.60 15.21 17.84
CA GLN A 203 -26.17 15.94 18.97
C GLN A 203 -27.64 15.52 19.12
N ARG A 204 -27.99 14.89 20.25
CA ARG A 204 -29.37 14.79 20.71
C ARG A 204 -29.82 16.19 21.16
N GLY A 205 -30.23 17.01 20.20
CA GLY A 205 -30.77 18.33 20.48
C GLY A 205 -31.40 18.92 19.23
N SER A 206 -32.70 19.19 19.27
CA SER A 206 -33.39 19.97 18.24
C SER A 206 -32.88 21.41 18.32
N SER A 207 -31.99 21.81 17.41
CA SER A 207 -31.81 23.23 17.16
C SER A 207 -33.09 23.74 16.51
N ASN A 208 -33.90 24.50 17.24
CA ASN A 208 -35.11 25.19 16.72
C ASN A 208 -34.78 26.35 15.78
N ALA A 209 -33.57 26.41 15.20
CA ALA A 209 -33.25 27.36 14.15
C ALA A 209 -33.71 26.77 12.81
N GLU A 210 -34.68 27.41 12.16
CA GLU A 210 -34.98 27.14 10.75
C GLU A 210 -33.70 27.44 9.96
N THR A 211 -33.17 26.42 9.29
CA THR A 211 -31.99 26.53 8.42
C THR A 211 -32.44 26.30 6.97
N PRO A 212 -31.82 26.96 5.98
CA PRO A 212 -32.18 26.80 4.57
C PRO A 212 -32.20 25.35 4.09
N ILE A 213 -31.31 24.48 4.62
CA ILE A 213 -31.32 23.05 4.29
C ILE A 213 -31.85 22.20 5.44
N THR A 214 -32.66 21.21 5.11
CA THR A 214 -33.05 20.17 6.07
C THR A 214 -31.91 19.18 6.24
N ARG A 215 -31.39 19.04 7.47
CA ARG A 215 -30.30 18.09 7.74
C ARG A 215 -30.75 16.65 7.52
N PRO A 216 -30.04 15.86 6.70
CA PRO A 216 -30.36 14.45 6.57
C PRO A 216 -30.00 13.69 7.84
N LYS A 217 -30.67 12.56 8.07
CA LYS A 217 -30.21 11.59 9.05
C LYS A 217 -28.99 10.88 8.47
N ARG A 218 -27.85 11.00 9.17
CA ARG A 218 -26.61 10.28 8.84
C ARG A 218 -26.81 8.78 8.71
N ALA A 219 -26.08 8.18 7.77
CA ALA A 219 -25.92 6.74 7.69
C ALA A 219 -25.05 6.22 8.86
N GLU A 220 -25.13 4.91 9.11
CA GLU A 220 -24.19 4.25 10.02
C GLU A 220 -22.78 4.25 9.40
N PRO A 221 -21.71 4.36 10.20
CA PRO A 221 -20.34 4.30 9.70
C PRO A 221 -20.04 3.00 8.95
N LEU A 222 -19.33 3.10 7.83
CA LEU A 222 -18.78 1.96 7.11
C LEU A 222 -17.58 1.39 7.88
N ALA A 223 -17.87 0.51 8.84
CA ALA A 223 -16.92 0.04 9.84
C ALA A 223 -15.92 -1.02 9.33
N ASP A 224 -16.18 -1.63 8.16
CA ASP A 224 -15.33 -2.67 7.56
C ASP A 224 -14.35 -2.11 6.51
N THR A 225 -14.32 -0.79 6.33
CA THR A 225 -13.49 -0.11 5.33
C THR A 225 -12.52 0.88 5.96
N VAL A 226 -11.27 0.87 5.48
CA VAL A 226 -10.25 1.91 5.74
C VAL A 226 -9.84 2.55 4.42
N ALA A 227 -9.60 3.85 4.40
CA ALA A 227 -9.09 4.54 3.21
C ALA A 227 -7.62 4.89 3.33
N LEU A 228 -6.86 4.65 2.26
CA LEU A 228 -5.54 5.22 2.03
C LEU A 228 -5.69 6.29 0.96
N ALA A 229 -5.25 7.52 1.22
CA ALA A 229 -5.38 8.61 0.25
C ALA A 229 -4.06 9.32 0.01
N VAL A 230 -3.75 9.61 -1.26
CA VAL A 230 -2.63 10.49 -1.60
C VAL A 230 -2.88 11.87 -1.00
N ASN A 231 -1.88 12.41 -0.31
CA ASN A 231 -1.93 13.73 0.31
C ASN A 231 -1.81 14.86 -0.71
N GLY A 232 -2.83 15.03 -1.54
CA GLY A 232 -2.90 16.05 -2.58
C GLY A 232 -4.26 16.74 -2.63
N ALA A 233 -4.28 17.99 -3.10
CA ALA A 233 -5.49 18.81 -3.18
C ALA A 233 -6.61 18.14 -4.02
N ALA A 234 -6.23 17.44 -5.09
CA ALA A 234 -7.18 16.74 -5.95
C ALA A 234 -8.00 15.66 -5.21
N GLN A 235 -7.49 15.15 -4.08
CA GLN A 235 -8.15 14.10 -3.30
C GLN A 235 -9.03 14.65 -2.18
N LEU A 236 -9.10 15.98 -1.98
CA LEU A 236 -9.80 16.59 -0.86
C LEU A 236 -11.29 16.21 -0.80
N ALA A 237 -11.97 16.25 -1.94
CA ALA A 237 -13.39 15.90 -2.03
C ALA A 237 -13.64 14.41 -1.74
N SER A 238 -12.78 13.53 -2.25
CA SER A 238 -12.82 12.09 -1.99
C SER A 238 -12.54 11.77 -0.52
N ILE A 239 -11.53 12.39 0.09
CA ILE A 239 -11.21 12.25 1.52
C ILE A 239 -12.39 12.72 2.36
N ALA A 240 -12.98 13.87 2.06
CA ALA A 240 -14.14 14.38 2.78
C ALA A 240 -15.36 13.44 2.65
N THR A 241 -15.58 12.87 1.47
CA THR A 241 -16.65 11.91 1.19
C THR A 241 -16.45 10.61 1.98
N ALA A 242 -15.23 10.07 2.03
CA ALA A 242 -14.89 8.90 2.85
C ALA A 242 -15.11 9.18 4.34
N ARG A 243 -14.63 10.33 4.85
CA ARG A 243 -14.88 10.76 6.24
C ARG A 243 -16.37 10.96 6.54
N ALA A 244 -17.15 11.47 5.58
CA ALA A 244 -18.59 11.65 5.71
C ALA A 244 -19.34 10.30 5.83
N ALA A 245 -18.84 9.26 5.14
CA ALA A 245 -19.31 7.87 5.26
C ALA A 245 -18.80 7.16 6.54
N GLY A 246 -18.00 7.84 7.36
CA GLY A 246 -17.46 7.30 8.62
C GLY A 246 -16.20 6.45 8.46
N ILE A 247 -15.55 6.47 7.30
CA ILE A 247 -14.33 5.70 7.02
C ILE A 247 -13.10 6.43 7.62
N PRO A 248 -12.23 5.75 8.39
CA PRO A 248 -10.91 6.28 8.75
C PRO A 248 -10.04 6.47 7.50
N VAL A 249 -9.38 7.63 7.39
CA VAL A 249 -8.52 7.95 6.24
C VAL A 249 -7.09 8.13 6.73
N HIS A 250 -6.16 7.38 6.13
CA HIS A 250 -4.72 7.50 6.35
C HIS A 250 -4.06 8.05 5.10
N LEU A 251 -3.17 9.03 5.27
CA LEU A 251 -2.55 9.72 4.15
C LEU A 251 -1.21 9.11 3.80
N VAL A 252 -0.98 8.93 2.50
CA VAL A 252 0.34 8.65 1.93
C VAL A 252 0.90 9.94 1.29
N PRO A 253 2.21 10.22 1.41
CA PRO A 253 2.83 11.32 0.69
C PRO A 253 2.65 11.21 -0.83
N GLU A 254 2.52 12.36 -1.51
CA GLU A 254 2.51 12.45 -2.97
C GLU A 254 3.81 11.89 -3.56
N GLY A 255 3.70 11.15 -4.67
CA GLY A 255 4.82 10.44 -5.28
C GLY A 255 5.29 9.19 -4.51
N SER A 256 4.59 8.79 -3.44
CA SER A 256 4.96 7.67 -2.58
C SER A 256 3.77 6.78 -2.21
N ALA A 257 2.93 6.44 -3.19
CA ALA A 257 1.74 5.62 -3.01
C ALA A 257 1.98 4.13 -2.68
N ASN A 258 3.19 3.73 -2.25
CA ASN A 258 3.45 2.37 -1.77
C ASN A 258 3.18 2.27 -0.25
N PRO A 259 2.13 1.55 0.20
CA PRO A 259 1.80 1.41 1.63
C PRO A 259 2.93 0.83 2.47
N GLN A 260 3.74 -0.07 1.91
CA GLN A 260 4.85 -0.74 2.60
C GLN A 260 6.03 0.18 2.91
N ALA A 261 6.08 1.36 2.26
CA ALA A 261 7.13 2.34 2.48
C ALA A 261 6.90 3.20 3.75
N HIS A 262 5.72 3.13 4.35
CA HIS A 262 5.29 4.04 5.41
C HIS A 262 4.92 3.30 6.69
N ALA A 263 5.73 3.45 7.74
CA ALA A 263 5.51 2.78 9.03
C ALA A 263 4.13 3.11 9.64
N SER A 264 3.66 4.36 9.49
CA SER A 264 2.34 4.79 9.97
C SER A 264 1.19 4.09 9.24
N ILE A 265 1.36 3.76 7.95
CA ILE A 265 0.35 3.04 7.17
C ILE A 265 0.34 1.57 7.53
N ILE A 266 1.52 0.96 7.70
CA ILE A 266 1.65 -0.42 8.19
C ILE A 266 0.95 -0.54 9.55
N GLU A 267 1.26 0.35 10.51
CA GLU A 267 0.64 0.35 11.83
C GLU A 267 -0.88 0.53 11.77
N ALA A 268 -1.34 1.51 10.99
CA ALA A 268 -2.77 1.77 10.81
C ALA A 268 -3.52 0.56 10.24
N LEU A 269 -2.96 -0.11 9.22
CA LEU A 269 -3.59 -1.26 8.58
C LEU A 269 -3.52 -2.52 9.44
N SER A 270 -2.41 -2.74 10.16
CA SER A 270 -2.23 -3.95 10.98
C SER A 270 -3.03 -3.93 12.28
N THR A 271 -3.39 -2.75 12.76
CA THR A 271 -4.23 -2.58 13.97
C THR A 271 -5.71 -2.41 13.65
N SER A 272 -6.06 -2.29 12.36
CA SER A 272 -7.44 -2.16 11.90
C SER A 272 -8.12 -3.52 11.82
N GLU A 273 -9.37 -3.61 12.30
CA GLU A 273 -10.24 -4.79 12.12
C GLU A 273 -10.94 -4.83 10.75
N THR A 274 -10.74 -3.79 9.92
CA THR A 274 -11.34 -3.68 8.59
C THR A 274 -10.83 -4.77 7.65
N THR A 275 -11.66 -5.27 6.75
CA THR A 275 -11.25 -6.20 5.71
C THR A 275 -11.10 -5.54 4.33
N LYS A 276 -11.67 -4.35 4.15
CA LYS A 276 -11.68 -3.61 2.89
C LYS A 276 -10.79 -2.38 2.93
N THR A 277 -10.18 -2.07 1.80
CA THR A 277 -9.33 -0.89 1.63
C THR A 277 -9.76 -0.09 0.41
N LEU A 278 -10.04 1.20 0.61
CA LEU A 278 -10.27 2.16 -0.45
C LEU A 278 -8.99 2.97 -0.70
N ALA A 279 -8.37 2.81 -1.86
CA ALA A 279 -7.17 3.53 -2.25
C ALA A 279 -7.54 4.74 -3.14
N ILE A 280 -7.35 5.95 -2.63
CA ILE A 280 -7.78 7.21 -3.26
C ILE A 280 -6.57 7.91 -3.90
N GLY A 281 -6.58 7.99 -5.23
CA GLY A 281 -5.58 8.70 -6.03
C GLY A 281 -5.00 7.82 -7.15
N ALA A 282 -4.84 8.40 -8.34
CA ALA A 282 -4.34 7.72 -9.54
C ALA A 282 -2.96 7.05 -9.36
N GLU A 283 -2.13 7.56 -8.44
CA GLU A 283 -0.83 6.94 -8.13
C GLU A 283 -0.94 5.50 -7.60
N PHE A 284 -2.06 5.12 -6.98
CA PHE A 284 -2.28 3.75 -6.53
C PHE A 284 -2.50 2.79 -7.70
N ALA A 285 -3.16 3.24 -8.77
CA ALA A 285 -3.41 2.41 -9.95
C ALA A 285 -2.13 2.05 -10.72
N THR A 286 -1.07 2.86 -10.57
CA THR A 286 0.24 2.59 -11.18
C THR A 286 1.10 1.66 -10.33
N GLN A 287 0.68 1.34 -9.10
CA GLN A 287 1.42 0.42 -8.24
C GLN A 287 1.23 -1.03 -8.69
N ALA A 288 2.30 -1.63 -9.21
CA ALA A 288 2.35 -3.09 -9.40
C ALA A 288 2.06 -3.81 -8.06
N ALA A 289 1.25 -4.86 -8.13
CA ALA A 289 0.88 -5.73 -7.01
C ALA A 289 0.36 -4.97 -5.76
N LEU A 290 -0.47 -3.93 -5.95
CA LEU A 290 -1.01 -3.13 -4.83
C LEU A 290 -1.78 -3.98 -3.81
N ASP A 291 -2.49 -5.01 -4.26
CA ASP A 291 -3.22 -5.93 -3.38
C ASP A 291 -2.26 -6.65 -2.41
N TRP A 292 -1.10 -7.11 -2.90
CA TRP A 292 -0.06 -7.71 -2.07
C TRP A 292 0.51 -6.69 -1.10
N LYS A 293 0.83 -5.47 -1.57
CA LYS A 293 1.36 -4.41 -0.72
C LYS A 293 0.45 -4.13 0.48
N ILE A 294 -0.87 -4.06 0.24
CA ILE A 294 -1.87 -3.84 1.28
C ILE A 294 -1.99 -5.06 2.21
N ARG A 295 -2.07 -6.29 1.67
CA ARG A 295 -2.13 -7.51 2.50
C ARG A 295 -0.91 -7.65 3.38
N THR A 296 0.29 -7.40 2.85
CA THR A 296 1.53 -7.42 3.61
C THR A 296 1.54 -6.34 4.69
N ALA A 297 1.14 -5.10 4.37
CA ALA A 297 1.03 -4.03 5.37
C ALA A 297 0.08 -4.40 6.53
N ARG A 298 -1.06 -5.05 6.22
CA ARG A 298 -2.01 -5.55 7.21
C ARG A 298 -1.44 -6.63 8.13
N THR A 299 -0.42 -7.38 7.72
CA THR A 299 0.20 -8.36 8.63
C THR A 299 0.99 -7.69 9.76
N GLY A 300 1.40 -6.42 9.59
CA GLY A 300 2.31 -5.73 10.51
C GLY A 300 3.70 -6.36 10.64
N THR A 301 3.98 -7.43 9.88
CA THR A 301 5.25 -8.16 9.94
C THR A 301 6.35 -7.29 9.35
N GLN A 302 7.44 -7.11 10.08
CA GLN A 302 8.58 -6.31 9.65
C GLN A 302 9.81 -7.16 9.36
N LEU A 303 10.65 -6.67 8.45
CA LEU A 303 11.98 -7.20 8.20
C LEU A 303 12.91 -6.89 9.39
N PRO A 304 13.99 -7.67 9.59
CA PRO A 304 15.15 -7.21 10.34
C PRO A 304 15.61 -5.83 9.87
N GLY A 305 15.77 -4.89 10.81
CA GLY A 305 16.01 -3.47 10.49
C GLY A 305 14.75 -2.60 10.41
N GLY A 306 13.56 -3.21 10.42
CA GLY A 306 12.26 -2.53 10.38
C GLY A 306 11.69 -2.39 8.96
N GLY A 307 10.42 -1.98 8.88
CA GLY A 307 9.73 -1.81 7.60
C GLY A 307 9.48 -3.13 6.84
N GLN A 308 9.06 -3.02 5.58
CA GLN A 308 8.65 -4.17 4.74
C GLN A 308 9.33 -4.24 3.37
N LEU A 309 10.24 -3.29 3.11
CA LEU A 309 11.04 -3.18 1.88
C LEU A 309 12.52 -3.30 2.23
N LEU A 310 13.30 -3.93 1.35
CA LEU A 310 14.73 -4.13 1.56
C LEU A 310 15.51 -2.86 1.20
N PHE A 311 15.54 -2.52 -0.08
CA PHE A 311 16.31 -1.39 -0.61
C PHE A 311 15.40 -0.24 -1.04
N PRO A 312 15.88 1.02 -1.06
CA PRO A 312 17.23 1.47 -0.70
C PRO A 312 17.44 1.74 0.80
N ALA A 313 16.43 1.48 1.64
CA ALA A 313 16.44 1.83 3.06
C ALA A 313 17.48 1.06 3.89
N HIS A 314 17.77 -0.18 3.52
CA HIS A 314 18.70 -1.04 4.24
C HIS A 314 20.02 -1.25 3.50
N GLN A 315 21.08 -1.49 4.27
CA GLN A 315 22.33 -2.08 3.79
C GLN A 315 22.58 -3.36 4.57
N PHE A 316 22.90 -4.46 3.89
CA PHE A 316 23.12 -5.75 4.53
C PHE A 316 24.60 -6.07 4.65
N ILE A 317 25.03 -6.56 5.81
CA ILE A 317 26.40 -7.02 6.05
C ILE A 317 26.34 -8.49 6.44
N ALA A 318 26.80 -9.37 5.55
CA ALA A 318 26.62 -10.80 5.66
C ALA A 318 27.86 -11.53 6.17
N LEU A 319 27.65 -12.43 7.12
CA LEU A 319 28.57 -13.49 7.50
C LEU A 319 28.26 -14.72 6.64
N TYR A 320 29.20 -15.12 5.78
CA TYR A 320 29.02 -16.23 4.83
C TYR A 320 29.50 -17.56 5.39
N GLY A 321 28.77 -18.62 5.07
CA GLY A 321 29.31 -19.98 5.07
C GLY A 321 28.29 -21.05 5.46
N THR A 322 28.78 -22.22 5.82
CA THR A 322 27.95 -23.35 6.27
C THR A 322 28.08 -23.58 7.78
N PRO A 323 27.00 -23.95 8.49
CA PRO A 323 27.06 -24.17 9.94
C PRO A 323 27.80 -25.45 10.36
N ILE A 324 28.21 -26.30 9.41
CA ILE A 324 28.78 -27.63 9.71
C ILE A 324 30.29 -27.75 9.49
N THR A 325 30.94 -26.78 8.84
CA THR A 325 32.39 -26.79 8.60
C THR A 325 32.94 -25.38 8.44
N SER A 326 34.17 -25.16 8.88
CA SER A 326 34.90 -23.89 8.75
C SER A 326 35.60 -23.70 7.40
N VAL A 327 35.62 -24.72 6.54
CA VAL A 327 36.33 -24.65 5.24
C VAL A 327 35.50 -23.93 4.17
N LEU A 328 34.20 -23.77 4.40
CA LEU A 328 33.27 -23.15 3.44
C LEU A 328 32.74 -21.82 4.02
N GLY A 329 33.63 -20.99 4.55
CA GLY A 329 33.32 -19.70 5.14
C GLY A 329 33.26 -19.69 6.66
N VAL A 330 33.21 -18.48 7.20
CA VAL A 330 33.38 -18.16 8.62
C VAL A 330 32.14 -18.33 9.49
N LEU A 331 30.97 -18.55 8.91
CA LEU A 331 29.70 -18.67 9.65
C LEU A 331 29.72 -19.83 10.66
N GLY A 332 30.29 -20.99 10.28
CA GLY A 332 30.31 -22.22 11.09
C GLY A 332 31.50 -22.38 12.03
N GLU A 333 32.38 -21.38 12.15
CA GLU A 333 33.56 -21.44 13.03
C GLU A 333 33.23 -21.38 14.53
N GLN A 334 31.98 -21.07 14.86
CA GLN A 334 31.46 -20.93 16.22
C GLN A 334 30.06 -21.54 16.32
N ASP A 335 29.52 -21.64 17.54
CA ASP A 335 28.12 -22.05 17.75
C ASP A 335 27.14 -20.96 17.30
N ALA A 336 25.83 -21.27 17.28
CA ALA A 336 24.81 -20.35 16.78
C ALA A 336 24.81 -18.99 17.51
N ALA A 337 25.02 -18.98 18.83
CA ALA A 337 25.09 -17.74 19.60
C ALA A 337 26.35 -16.92 19.25
N GLY A 338 27.48 -17.60 19.07
CA GLY A 338 28.72 -17.01 18.57
C GLY A 338 28.54 -16.41 17.17
N SER A 339 27.87 -17.12 16.25
CA SER A 339 27.63 -16.61 14.89
C SER A 339 26.75 -15.36 14.90
N VAL A 340 25.73 -15.33 15.76
CA VAL A 340 24.88 -14.15 15.97
C VAL A 340 25.72 -12.96 16.44
N GLN A 341 26.59 -13.18 17.44
CA GLN A 341 27.46 -12.12 17.95
C GLN A 341 28.44 -11.64 16.88
N ARG A 342 29.08 -12.57 16.15
CA ARG A 342 30.03 -12.25 15.07
C ARG A 342 29.40 -11.44 13.96
N ALA A 343 28.19 -11.79 13.50
CA ALA A 343 27.50 -11.01 12.47
C ALA A 343 27.16 -9.59 12.94
N ARG A 344 26.78 -9.40 14.22
CA ARG A 344 26.56 -8.08 14.80
C ARG A 344 27.84 -7.25 14.85
N ASP A 345 28.93 -7.84 15.33
CA ASP A 345 30.23 -7.18 15.42
C ASP A 345 30.78 -6.82 14.04
N LEU A 346 30.53 -7.67 13.04
CA LEU A 346 30.89 -7.42 11.65
C LEU A 346 30.11 -6.25 11.03
N ALA A 347 28.81 -6.15 11.33
CA ALA A 347 27.94 -5.10 10.80
C ALA A 347 28.13 -3.74 11.51
N ALA A 348 28.46 -3.74 12.80
CA ALA A 348 28.50 -2.54 13.63
C ALA A 348 29.32 -1.36 13.06
N PRO A 349 30.51 -1.56 12.45
CA PRO A 349 31.29 -0.46 11.88
C PRO A 349 30.58 0.28 10.74
N TYR A 350 29.74 -0.41 9.97
CA TYR A 350 29.05 0.17 8.80
C TYR A 350 27.99 1.20 9.19
N ALA A 351 27.42 1.12 10.40
CA ALA A 351 26.35 2.01 10.84
C ALA A 351 26.77 3.50 10.89
N ALA A 352 28.08 3.79 11.00
CA ALA A 352 28.62 5.14 10.94
C ALA A 352 29.04 5.59 9.52
N LEU A 353 28.93 4.69 8.52
CA LEU A 353 29.44 4.88 7.16
C LEU A 353 28.33 5.07 6.13
N THR A 354 27.07 4.95 6.53
CA THR A 354 25.91 5.10 5.65
C THR A 354 24.71 5.67 6.41
N ASP A 355 23.82 6.35 5.69
CA ASP A 355 22.51 6.79 6.21
C ASP A 355 21.45 5.67 6.15
N LYS A 356 21.79 4.55 5.52
CA LYS A 356 20.92 3.36 5.46
C LYS A 356 20.88 2.66 6.81
N THR A 357 19.77 1.97 7.10
CA THR A 357 19.71 1.05 8.22
C THR A 357 20.60 -0.15 7.94
N VAL A 358 21.68 -0.29 8.71
CA VAL A 358 22.58 -1.44 8.59
C VAL A 358 21.98 -2.67 9.27
N VAL A 359 21.86 -3.75 8.51
CA VAL A 359 21.24 -5.02 8.96
C VAL A 359 22.30 -6.13 8.90
N PRO A 360 22.63 -6.77 10.04
CA PRO A 360 23.47 -7.96 10.02
C PRO A 360 22.74 -9.10 9.31
N MET A 361 23.48 -9.93 8.58
CA MET A 361 22.92 -11.00 7.76
C MET A 361 23.73 -12.29 7.90
N PHE A 362 23.05 -13.43 7.77
CA PHE A 362 23.66 -14.72 7.49
C PHE A 362 23.43 -15.09 6.03
N GLU A 363 24.47 -15.56 5.37
CA GLU A 363 24.38 -16.20 4.07
C GLU A 363 24.80 -17.66 4.27
N ILE A 364 23.80 -18.54 4.31
CA ILE A 364 23.94 -19.93 4.72
C ILE A 364 24.02 -20.80 3.48
N ILE A 365 25.17 -21.43 3.24
CA ILE A 365 25.32 -22.46 2.20
C ILE A 365 24.51 -23.67 2.64
N ALA A 366 23.33 -23.82 2.05
CA ALA A 366 22.40 -24.90 2.38
C ALA A 366 22.64 -26.14 1.51
N THR A 367 23.17 -25.93 0.31
CA THR A 367 23.57 -27.02 -0.59
C THR A 367 24.98 -26.77 -1.08
N VAL A 368 25.81 -27.81 -1.11
CA VAL A 368 27.24 -27.71 -1.42
C VAL A 368 27.56 -28.57 -2.64
N ALA A 369 28.20 -28.00 -3.65
CA ALA A 369 28.63 -28.76 -4.81
C ALA A 369 29.60 -29.89 -4.40
N ALA A 370 29.27 -31.12 -4.82
CA ALA A 370 29.93 -32.33 -4.32
C ALA A 370 30.82 -32.98 -5.38
N GLY A 371 32.03 -33.40 -5.01
CA GLY A 371 32.94 -34.11 -5.93
C GLY A 371 32.43 -35.46 -6.43
N GLY A 372 31.35 -35.99 -5.84
CA GLY A 372 30.67 -37.22 -6.27
C GLY A 372 29.17 -37.00 -6.44
N PRO A 373 28.48 -37.90 -7.18
CA PRO A 373 27.08 -37.73 -7.59
C PRO A 373 26.03 -37.75 -6.47
N GLY A 374 26.39 -38.16 -5.25
CA GLY A 374 25.40 -38.33 -4.17
C GLY A 374 24.39 -39.46 -4.46
N GLY A 375 23.30 -39.46 -3.71
CA GLY A 375 22.24 -40.48 -3.83
C GLY A 375 21.27 -40.25 -5.00
N ASP A 376 21.15 -39.02 -5.46
CA ASP A 376 20.23 -38.59 -6.52
C ASP A 376 20.92 -38.22 -7.84
N GLY A 377 22.26 -38.28 -7.88
CA GLY A 377 23.05 -38.07 -9.08
C GLY A 377 23.34 -36.60 -9.41
N ASN A 378 22.93 -35.66 -8.55
CA ASN A 378 22.96 -34.24 -8.86
C ASN A 378 24.32 -33.56 -8.59
N TYR A 379 25.27 -34.22 -7.90
CA TYR A 379 26.54 -33.59 -7.49
C TYR A 379 26.38 -32.37 -6.57
N SER A 380 25.39 -32.40 -5.69
CA SER A 380 25.13 -31.46 -4.61
C SER A 380 24.84 -32.24 -3.32
N ASN A 381 25.33 -31.75 -2.19
CA ASN A 381 25.01 -32.28 -0.86
C ASN A 381 24.12 -31.26 -0.14
N GLU A 382 22.94 -31.67 0.27
CA GLU A 382 21.93 -30.80 0.87
C GLU A 382 21.87 -30.94 2.40
N LEU A 383 21.87 -29.81 3.10
CA LEU A 383 21.43 -29.74 4.49
C LEU A 383 19.91 -29.69 4.53
N SER A 384 19.28 -30.46 5.41
CA SER A 384 17.81 -30.46 5.49
C SER A 384 17.29 -29.11 6.02
N PRO A 385 16.14 -28.61 5.54
CA PRO A 385 15.54 -27.38 6.06
C PRO A 385 15.33 -27.41 7.59
N GLU A 386 15.00 -28.58 8.13
CA GLU A 386 14.81 -28.79 9.57
C GLU A 386 16.11 -28.60 10.36
N SER A 387 17.25 -29.02 9.80
CA SER A 387 18.57 -28.86 10.43
C SER A 387 18.99 -27.38 10.49
N LEU A 388 18.60 -26.58 9.49
CA LEU A 388 18.89 -25.16 9.42
C LEU A 388 17.97 -24.32 10.30
N ARG A 389 16.77 -24.84 10.61
CA ARG A 389 15.70 -24.08 11.27
C ARG A 389 16.13 -23.44 12.58
N LEU A 390 16.95 -24.13 13.39
CA LEU A 390 17.44 -23.60 14.66
C LEU A 390 18.23 -22.30 14.46
N LEU A 391 19.19 -22.30 13.54
CA LEU A 391 20.00 -21.11 13.26
C LEU A 391 19.16 -19.97 12.67
N VAL A 392 18.22 -20.30 11.77
CA VAL A 392 17.30 -19.32 11.15
C VAL A 392 16.40 -18.65 12.20
N ASP A 393 15.90 -19.40 13.19
CA ASP A 393 15.08 -18.85 14.27
C ASP A 393 15.89 -17.99 15.24
N GLU A 394 17.13 -18.37 15.55
CA GLU A 394 18.04 -17.55 16.37
C GLU A 394 18.43 -16.24 15.65
N ALA A 395 18.67 -16.30 14.35
CA ALA A 395 18.88 -15.10 13.52
C ALA A 395 17.68 -14.16 13.59
N ALA A 396 16.46 -14.69 13.46
CA ALA A 396 15.21 -13.92 13.54
C ALA A 396 15.11 -13.14 14.86
N LYS A 397 15.30 -13.83 15.99
CA LYS A 397 15.27 -13.25 17.34
C LYS A 397 16.33 -12.17 17.53
N ALA A 398 17.46 -12.31 16.85
CA ALA A 398 18.56 -11.39 16.91
C ALA A 398 18.46 -10.21 15.93
N GLY A 399 17.40 -10.12 15.10
CA GLY A 399 17.28 -9.10 14.08
C GLY A 399 18.32 -9.26 12.96
N ILE A 400 18.66 -10.51 12.62
CA ILE A 400 19.57 -10.86 11.53
C ILE A 400 18.73 -11.38 10.36
N TYR A 401 18.99 -10.84 9.16
CA TYR A 401 18.40 -11.36 7.92
C TYR A 401 19.12 -12.63 7.48
N VAL A 402 18.42 -13.55 6.83
CA VAL A 402 19.04 -14.80 6.36
C VAL A 402 18.86 -14.93 4.87
N VAL A 403 19.88 -15.40 4.17
CA VAL A 403 19.78 -15.90 2.79
C VAL A 403 20.20 -17.36 2.75
N ILE A 404 19.38 -18.18 2.10
CA ILE A 404 19.67 -19.59 1.82
C ILE A 404 20.41 -19.66 0.48
N ASP A 405 21.65 -20.13 0.51
CA ASP A 405 22.54 -20.19 -0.65
C ASP A 405 22.56 -21.60 -1.25
N LEU A 406 22.45 -21.65 -2.59
CA LEU A 406 22.26 -22.84 -3.39
C LEU A 406 23.41 -23.08 -4.37
N GLN A 407 24.06 -24.23 -4.20
CA GLN A 407 25.03 -24.81 -5.13
C GLN A 407 24.42 -26.06 -5.77
N PRO A 408 23.70 -25.94 -6.90
CA PRO A 408 22.76 -26.95 -7.35
C PRO A 408 23.40 -28.18 -8.00
N GLY A 409 24.70 -28.13 -8.32
CA GLY A 409 25.30 -29.15 -9.15
C GLY A 409 24.52 -29.26 -10.47
N ARG A 410 24.03 -30.45 -10.79
CA ARG A 410 23.30 -30.77 -12.03
C ARG A 410 21.79 -30.56 -11.95
N THR A 411 21.21 -30.29 -10.78
CA THR A 411 19.79 -29.91 -10.71
C THR A 411 19.61 -28.45 -11.17
N ASP A 412 18.40 -28.09 -11.57
CA ASP A 412 18.04 -26.68 -11.76
C ASP A 412 17.77 -25.98 -10.42
N PHE A 413 17.92 -24.65 -10.40
CA PHE A 413 17.75 -23.86 -9.19
C PHE A 413 16.33 -23.89 -8.63
N LEU A 414 15.29 -23.92 -9.48
CA LEU A 414 13.92 -23.89 -9.01
C LEU A 414 13.56 -25.17 -8.26
N THR A 415 14.00 -26.32 -8.79
CA THR A 415 13.87 -27.62 -8.13
C THR A 415 14.52 -27.62 -6.76
N GLN A 416 15.74 -27.07 -6.64
CA GLN A 416 16.44 -27.03 -5.36
C GLN A 416 15.84 -26.00 -4.39
N ALA A 417 15.45 -24.80 -4.86
CA ALA A 417 14.83 -23.77 -4.05
C ALA A 417 13.53 -24.24 -3.39
N LYS A 418 12.72 -25.04 -4.10
CA LYS A 418 11.48 -25.64 -3.55
C LYS A 418 11.73 -26.60 -2.39
N GLN A 419 12.92 -27.20 -2.28
CA GLN A 419 13.27 -28.02 -1.11
C GLN A 419 13.33 -27.17 0.18
N TYR A 420 13.64 -25.88 0.06
CA TYR A 420 13.76 -24.93 1.17
C TYR A 420 12.54 -24.00 1.32
N GLN A 421 11.41 -24.31 0.66
CA GLN A 421 10.20 -23.49 0.72
C GLN A 421 9.76 -23.19 2.16
N SER A 422 9.86 -24.17 3.07
CA SER A 422 9.46 -24.00 4.47
C SER A 422 10.26 -22.91 5.22
N LEU A 423 11.51 -22.66 4.79
CA LEU A 423 12.32 -21.54 5.31
C LEU A 423 12.01 -20.24 4.56
N LEU A 424 11.79 -20.29 3.25
CA LEU A 424 11.46 -19.11 2.43
C LEU A 424 10.09 -18.51 2.76
N GLU A 425 9.18 -19.30 3.34
CA GLU A 425 7.92 -18.83 3.93
C GLU A 425 8.13 -17.96 5.19
N LEU A 426 9.33 -17.94 5.80
CA LEU A 426 9.62 -17.08 6.94
C LEU A 426 9.98 -15.66 6.47
N PRO A 427 9.42 -14.58 7.06
CA PRO A 427 9.57 -13.21 6.55
C PRO A 427 11.01 -12.74 6.33
N HIS A 428 11.94 -13.12 7.21
CA HIS A 428 13.33 -12.68 7.25
C HIS A 428 14.31 -13.56 6.44
N VAL A 429 13.81 -14.42 5.56
CA VAL A 429 14.62 -15.36 4.76
C VAL A 429 14.50 -15.06 3.26
N GLY A 430 15.63 -14.79 2.61
CA GLY A 430 15.80 -14.69 1.16
C GLY A 430 16.56 -15.88 0.57
N LEU A 431 16.95 -15.78 -0.71
CA LEU A 431 17.56 -16.85 -1.49
C LEU A 431 18.81 -16.35 -2.24
N ALA A 432 19.86 -17.15 -2.31
CA ALA A 432 21.03 -16.93 -3.14
C ALA A 432 21.19 -18.07 -4.13
N LEU A 433 21.59 -17.73 -5.35
CA LEU A 433 21.91 -18.68 -6.41
C LEU A 433 23.39 -18.57 -6.71
N ASP A 434 24.11 -19.70 -6.74
CA ASP A 434 25.51 -19.79 -7.18
C ASP A 434 25.63 -20.38 -8.59
N PRO A 435 25.52 -19.56 -9.65
CA PRO A 435 25.68 -20.01 -11.03
C PRO A 435 26.99 -20.76 -11.31
N GLU A 436 28.07 -20.50 -10.58
CA GLU A 436 29.33 -21.24 -10.78
C GLU A 436 29.21 -22.74 -10.46
N TRP A 437 28.24 -23.11 -9.64
CA TRP A 437 27.94 -24.49 -9.27
C TRP A 437 26.78 -25.08 -10.05
N ARG A 438 26.21 -24.35 -11.02
CA ARG A 438 25.16 -24.83 -11.92
C ARG A 438 25.78 -25.56 -13.12
N LEU A 439 25.75 -26.89 -13.05
CA LEU A 439 26.43 -27.82 -13.96
C LEU A 439 25.50 -28.41 -15.03
N GLY A 440 26.03 -28.59 -16.23
CA GLY A 440 25.41 -29.39 -17.28
C GLY A 440 25.42 -30.91 -16.98
N PRO A 441 24.72 -31.72 -17.78
CA PRO A 441 24.51 -33.15 -17.51
C PRO A 441 25.79 -33.99 -17.34
N ASP A 442 26.87 -33.65 -18.06
CA ASP A 442 28.14 -34.39 -18.03
C ASP A 442 29.24 -33.66 -17.25
N GLN A 443 28.91 -32.50 -16.66
CA GLN A 443 29.85 -31.66 -15.94
C GLN A 443 29.99 -32.11 -14.48
N VAL A 444 31.16 -31.87 -13.89
CA VAL A 444 31.43 -32.17 -12.47
C VAL A 444 32.11 -30.97 -11.79
N PRO A 445 31.95 -30.78 -10.48
CA PRO A 445 32.55 -29.65 -9.76
C PRO A 445 34.07 -29.51 -9.97
N LEU A 446 34.59 -28.28 -9.87
CA LEU A 446 36.01 -27.93 -9.94
C LEU A 446 36.73 -28.23 -11.28
N ARG A 447 36.00 -28.62 -12.33
CA ARG A 447 36.56 -28.82 -13.69
C ARG A 447 36.24 -27.68 -14.65
N GLN A 448 35.17 -26.97 -14.37
CA GLN A 448 34.71 -25.79 -15.09
C GLN A 448 33.87 -24.93 -14.14
N ILE A 449 33.66 -23.68 -14.52
CA ILE A 449 32.67 -22.81 -13.91
C ILE A 449 31.33 -23.09 -14.57
N GLY A 450 30.29 -23.27 -13.76
CA GLY A 450 28.91 -23.44 -14.19
C GLY A 450 28.33 -22.21 -14.88
N SER A 451 27.09 -22.37 -15.35
CA SER A 451 26.35 -21.28 -15.99
C SER A 451 24.85 -21.52 -15.88
N VAL A 452 24.11 -20.41 -15.82
CA VAL A 452 22.65 -20.38 -15.84
C VAL A 452 22.16 -19.40 -16.90
N THR A 453 20.95 -19.59 -17.38
CA THR A 453 20.26 -18.62 -18.25
C THR A 453 19.41 -17.68 -17.41
N ALA A 454 19.22 -16.44 -17.86
CA ALA A 454 18.25 -15.53 -17.24
C ALA A 454 16.83 -16.15 -17.18
N ALA A 455 16.45 -17.01 -18.13
CA ALA A 455 15.17 -17.71 -18.10
C ALA A 455 15.02 -18.66 -16.90
N GLU A 456 16.06 -19.41 -16.54
CA GLU A 456 16.03 -20.27 -15.34
C GLU A 456 16.00 -19.40 -14.07
N VAL A 457 16.78 -18.31 -14.01
CA VAL A 457 16.71 -17.35 -12.89
C VAL A 457 15.32 -16.75 -12.75
N ASN A 458 14.70 -16.30 -13.85
CA ASN A 458 13.35 -15.73 -13.86
C ASN A 458 12.28 -16.73 -13.42
N SER A 459 12.49 -18.03 -13.62
CA SER A 459 11.60 -19.06 -13.08
C SER A 459 11.64 -19.12 -11.54
N VAL A 460 12.82 -18.89 -10.95
CA VAL A 460 12.99 -18.76 -9.50
C VAL A 460 12.39 -17.44 -9.01
N THR A 461 12.67 -16.32 -9.70
CA THR A 461 12.09 -15.01 -9.38
C THR A 461 10.56 -15.06 -9.36
N THR A 462 9.96 -15.65 -10.41
CA THR A 462 8.50 -15.81 -10.52
C THR A 462 7.96 -16.63 -9.36
N TRP A 463 8.55 -17.79 -9.08
CA TRP A 463 8.09 -18.66 -8.01
C TRP A 463 8.24 -18.02 -6.62
N LEU A 464 9.37 -17.37 -6.34
CA LEU A 464 9.61 -16.70 -5.06
C LEU A 464 8.67 -15.49 -4.88
N ALA A 465 8.40 -14.74 -5.96
CA ALA A 465 7.45 -13.65 -5.95
C ALA A 465 6.02 -14.15 -5.71
N ASP A 466 5.59 -15.22 -6.37
CA ASP A 466 4.27 -15.84 -6.18
C ASP A 466 4.11 -16.36 -4.74
N LEU A 467 5.13 -17.03 -4.18
CA LEU A 467 5.13 -17.48 -2.78
C LEU A 467 5.01 -16.30 -1.81
N THR A 468 5.78 -15.23 -2.04
CA THR A 468 5.77 -14.01 -1.22
C THR A 468 4.42 -13.33 -1.29
N ASN A 469 3.83 -13.29 -2.48
CA ASN A 469 2.52 -12.72 -2.74
C ASN A 469 1.43 -13.53 -2.03
N GLU A 470 1.35 -14.83 -2.26
CA GLU A 470 0.34 -15.74 -1.68
C GLU A 470 0.33 -15.67 -0.15
N LYS A 471 1.52 -15.63 0.46
CA LYS A 471 1.70 -15.64 1.92
C LYS A 471 1.62 -14.25 2.56
N GLY A 472 1.49 -13.18 1.77
CA GLY A 472 1.46 -11.81 2.28
C GLY A 472 2.75 -11.41 3.00
N LEU A 473 3.90 -11.90 2.52
CA LEU A 473 5.20 -11.68 3.15
C LEU A 473 5.79 -10.31 2.76
N PRO A 474 6.68 -9.74 3.60
CA PRO A 474 7.57 -8.66 3.19
C PRO A 474 8.45 -9.05 1.99
N GLN A 475 9.00 -8.04 1.32
CA GLN A 475 9.85 -8.23 0.13
C GLN A 475 11.02 -9.19 0.41
N LYS A 476 11.30 -10.08 -0.55
CA LYS A 476 12.36 -11.09 -0.47
C LYS A 476 13.61 -10.68 -1.20
N MET A 477 14.78 -10.98 -0.62
CA MET A 477 16.05 -10.81 -1.31
C MET A 477 16.32 -12.02 -2.20
N LEU A 478 16.71 -11.78 -3.44
CA LEU A 478 17.28 -12.79 -4.34
C LEU A 478 18.69 -12.35 -4.76
N VAL A 479 19.70 -13.09 -4.32
CA VAL A 479 21.12 -12.83 -4.59
C VAL A 479 21.58 -13.69 -5.76
N LEU A 480 22.21 -13.06 -6.75
CA LEU A 480 22.85 -13.74 -7.87
C LEU A 480 24.36 -13.59 -7.75
N HIS A 481 25.06 -14.65 -7.38
CA HIS A 481 26.52 -14.63 -7.33
C HIS A 481 27.12 -14.61 -8.73
N GLN A 482 28.04 -13.69 -8.95
CA GLN A 482 28.67 -13.51 -10.25
C GLN A 482 30.06 -12.89 -10.13
N PHE A 483 31.04 -13.47 -10.81
CA PHE A 483 32.36 -12.86 -11.02
C PHE A 483 32.83 -12.92 -12.48
N ARG A 484 32.03 -13.53 -13.37
CA ARG A 484 32.25 -13.52 -14.83
C ARG A 484 30.92 -13.34 -15.57
N PRO A 485 30.88 -12.59 -16.69
CA PRO A 485 29.66 -12.42 -17.48
C PRO A 485 29.03 -13.74 -17.94
N SER A 486 29.84 -14.75 -18.27
CA SER A 486 29.38 -16.05 -18.77
C SER A 486 28.60 -16.90 -17.75
N MET A 487 28.65 -16.56 -16.46
CA MET A 487 27.93 -17.29 -15.42
C MET A 487 26.41 -17.12 -15.54
N ILE A 488 25.96 -15.94 -15.98
CA ILE A 488 24.54 -15.66 -16.23
C ILE A 488 24.40 -15.20 -17.67
N THR A 489 23.91 -16.10 -18.52
CA THR A 489 23.69 -15.82 -19.94
C THR A 489 22.35 -15.10 -20.15
N ASP A 490 22.31 -14.20 -21.15
CA ASP A 490 21.16 -13.34 -21.43
C ASP A 490 20.72 -12.46 -20.24
N ARG A 491 21.69 -11.99 -19.45
CA ARG A 491 21.46 -11.24 -18.20
C ARG A 491 20.60 -9.98 -18.36
N ALA A 492 20.57 -9.37 -19.54
CA ALA A 492 19.72 -8.22 -19.83
C ALA A 492 18.21 -8.56 -19.74
N SER A 493 17.85 -9.83 -19.85
CA SER A 493 16.49 -10.34 -19.77
C SER A 493 16.06 -10.76 -18.36
N LEU A 494 16.84 -10.45 -17.31
CA LEU A 494 16.43 -10.69 -15.93
C LEU A 494 15.15 -9.90 -15.62
N ASP A 495 14.16 -10.58 -15.04
CA ASP A 495 12.86 -9.99 -14.72
C ASP A 495 12.94 -9.21 -13.40
N LEU A 496 12.87 -7.87 -13.52
CA LEU A 496 12.81 -6.94 -12.41
C LEU A 496 11.40 -6.38 -12.17
N THR A 497 10.38 -6.91 -12.87
CA THR A 497 9.00 -6.37 -12.81
C THR A 497 8.21 -6.87 -11.61
N ARG A 498 8.76 -7.82 -10.84
CA ARG A 498 8.14 -8.45 -9.67
C ARG A 498 8.53 -7.72 -8.37
N PRO A 499 7.71 -6.79 -7.84
CA PRO A 499 8.08 -5.99 -6.67
C PRO A 499 8.25 -6.82 -5.39
N GLU A 500 7.71 -8.03 -5.34
CA GLU A 500 7.84 -8.95 -4.20
C GLU A 500 9.28 -9.41 -3.97
N VAL A 501 10.15 -9.33 -4.98
CA VAL A 501 11.54 -9.78 -4.93
C VAL A 501 12.48 -8.63 -5.27
N ALA A 502 13.40 -8.32 -4.36
CA ALA A 502 14.54 -7.45 -4.63
C ALA A 502 15.71 -8.31 -5.16
N LEU A 503 15.96 -8.20 -6.46
CA LEU A 503 17.07 -8.89 -7.12
C LEU A 503 18.37 -8.08 -6.99
N LEU A 504 19.46 -8.75 -6.64
CA LEU A 504 20.79 -8.14 -6.62
C LEU A 504 21.85 -9.02 -7.28
N ILE A 505 22.81 -8.40 -7.97
CA ILE A 505 24.02 -9.09 -8.45
C ILE A 505 25.13 -8.88 -7.42
N HIS A 506 25.74 -9.98 -7.02
CA HIS A 506 26.79 -10.02 -6.01
C HIS A 506 28.15 -10.35 -6.65
N ALA A 507 29.11 -9.44 -6.54
CA ALA A 507 30.46 -9.56 -7.07
C ALA A 507 31.27 -10.55 -6.23
N ASP A 508 31.19 -11.82 -6.61
CA ASP A 508 31.70 -12.97 -5.87
C ASP A 508 33.09 -13.43 -6.34
N GLY A 509 33.98 -12.46 -6.62
CA GLY A 509 35.32 -12.72 -7.14
C GLY A 509 36.39 -12.37 -6.12
N GLN A 510 37.28 -13.32 -5.82
CA GLN A 510 38.44 -13.10 -4.94
C GLN A 510 39.65 -12.55 -5.70
N GLY A 511 40.56 -11.88 -4.98
CA GLY A 511 41.89 -11.55 -5.47
C GLY A 511 42.38 -10.16 -5.07
N GLY A 512 43.43 -9.69 -5.74
CA GLY A 512 43.96 -8.34 -5.50
C GLY A 512 42.93 -7.26 -5.84
N GLN A 513 42.97 -6.14 -5.12
CA GLN A 513 41.94 -5.09 -5.23
C GLN A 513 41.74 -4.55 -6.66
N GLY A 514 42.80 -4.52 -7.49
CA GLY A 514 42.67 -4.14 -8.90
C GLY A 514 41.77 -5.08 -9.70
N ASP A 515 41.91 -6.39 -9.50
CA ASP A 515 41.12 -7.41 -10.20
C ASP A 515 39.67 -7.41 -9.73
N LYS A 516 39.44 -7.18 -8.44
CA LYS A 516 38.09 -7.08 -7.87
C LYS A 516 37.35 -5.85 -8.39
N GLN A 517 38.01 -4.69 -8.42
CA GLN A 517 37.44 -3.48 -8.98
C GLN A 517 37.18 -3.60 -10.49
N ALA A 518 38.06 -4.29 -11.22
CA ALA A 518 37.83 -4.60 -12.62
C ALA A 518 36.63 -5.54 -12.82
N THR A 519 36.46 -6.54 -11.95
CA THR A 519 35.30 -7.44 -11.93
C THR A 519 34.02 -6.66 -11.67
N TRP A 520 34.00 -5.83 -10.62
CA TRP A 520 32.88 -4.96 -10.29
C TRP A 520 32.45 -4.07 -11.47
N ALA A 521 33.40 -3.34 -12.06
CA ALA A 521 33.13 -2.48 -13.22
C ALA A 521 32.64 -3.27 -14.45
N ASN A 522 33.15 -4.49 -14.64
CA ASN A 522 32.71 -5.35 -15.74
C ASN A 522 31.29 -5.89 -15.51
N LEU A 523 30.95 -6.27 -14.28
CA LEU A 523 29.61 -6.76 -13.95
C LEU A 523 28.55 -5.67 -14.09
N HIS A 524 28.87 -4.41 -13.82
CA HIS A 524 27.96 -3.27 -14.03
C HIS A 524 27.66 -2.99 -15.49
N ARG A 525 28.56 -3.41 -16.40
CA ARG A 525 28.36 -3.21 -17.84
C ARG A 525 27.18 -4.05 -18.32
N ASP A 526 26.28 -3.43 -19.07
CA ASP A 526 25.10 -4.09 -19.67
C ASP A 526 24.20 -4.79 -18.63
N ALA A 527 24.27 -4.36 -17.36
CA ALA A 527 23.35 -4.82 -16.33
C ALA A 527 22.00 -4.10 -16.49
N PRO A 528 20.86 -4.77 -16.22
CA PRO A 528 19.55 -4.13 -16.21
C PRO A 528 19.54 -2.91 -15.27
N ALA A 529 18.88 -1.83 -15.70
CA ALA A 529 18.70 -0.65 -14.86
C ALA A 529 17.86 -1.00 -13.61
N GLY A 530 18.22 -0.41 -12.46
CA GLY A 530 17.48 -0.60 -11.20
C GLY A 530 17.87 -1.85 -10.41
N ILE A 531 18.83 -2.66 -10.88
CA ILE A 531 19.33 -3.79 -10.10
C ILE A 531 20.18 -3.32 -8.91
N HIS A 532 20.07 -4.03 -7.79
CA HIS A 532 20.89 -3.83 -6.60
C HIS A 532 22.23 -4.54 -6.71
N TRP A 533 23.19 -4.11 -5.91
CA TRP A 533 24.57 -4.60 -6.02
C TRP A 533 25.14 -5.01 -4.69
N GLY A 534 25.93 -6.08 -4.69
CA GLY A 534 26.71 -6.42 -3.51
C GLY A 534 28.13 -6.85 -3.82
N TRP A 535 28.98 -6.76 -2.82
CA TRP A 535 30.42 -6.96 -2.89
C TRP A 535 30.85 -7.99 -1.84
N LYS A 536 31.58 -9.03 -2.25
CA LYS A 536 32.18 -9.96 -1.29
C LYS A 536 33.60 -9.54 -0.95
N ASN A 537 33.97 -9.61 0.33
CA ASN A 537 35.34 -9.56 0.84
C ASN A 537 35.75 -10.97 1.29
N PHE A 538 36.97 -11.38 0.94
CA PHE A 538 37.54 -12.67 1.34
C PHE A 538 38.70 -12.45 2.31
N TYR A 539 38.65 -13.05 3.49
CA TYR A 539 39.63 -12.76 4.56
C TYR A 539 41.08 -13.11 4.17
N ASP A 540 41.28 -14.25 3.51
CA ASP A 540 42.61 -14.79 3.25
C ASP A 540 43.05 -14.63 1.79
N GLU A 541 42.10 -14.54 0.86
CA GLU A 541 42.34 -14.47 -0.59
C GLU A 541 42.46 -13.05 -1.13
N ASP A 542 41.83 -12.07 -0.47
CA ASP A 542 42.02 -10.67 -0.82
C ASP A 542 43.24 -10.12 -0.07
N LEU A 543 44.33 -9.87 -0.78
CA LEU A 543 45.58 -9.41 -0.17
C LEU A 543 46.02 -8.05 -0.74
N PRO A 544 45.82 -6.93 -0.01
CA PRO A 544 45.06 -6.81 1.25
C PRO A 544 43.53 -6.77 1.00
N MET A 545 42.75 -7.27 1.96
CA MET A 545 41.30 -7.10 2.03
C MET A 545 40.97 -5.65 2.40
N LEU A 546 39.87 -5.11 1.87
CA LEU A 546 39.41 -3.78 2.24
C LEU A 546 38.84 -3.75 3.67
N THR A 547 39.08 -2.67 4.40
CA THR A 547 38.33 -2.37 5.63
C THR A 547 36.89 -1.93 5.29
N PRO A 548 35.97 -1.86 6.27
CA PRO A 548 34.64 -1.27 6.06
C PRO A 548 34.69 0.13 5.44
N GLU A 549 35.55 1.01 5.95
CA GLU A 549 35.71 2.39 5.44
C GLU A 549 36.21 2.40 4.00
N GLN A 550 37.17 1.53 3.68
CA GLN A 550 37.70 1.41 2.32
C GLN A 550 36.69 0.80 1.36
N THR A 551 35.88 -0.16 1.81
CA THR A 551 34.79 -0.73 1.01
C THR A 551 33.78 0.36 0.67
N MET A 552 33.30 1.11 1.66
CA MET A 552 32.28 2.14 1.48
C MET A 552 32.75 3.36 0.70
N SER A 553 34.04 3.72 0.79
CA SER A 553 34.60 4.86 0.05
C SER A 553 35.21 4.50 -1.30
N GLY A 554 35.65 3.25 -1.48
CA GLY A 554 36.44 2.80 -2.62
C GLY A 554 35.65 1.97 -3.65
N VAL A 555 34.59 1.29 -3.25
CA VAL A 555 33.71 0.55 -4.17
C VAL A 555 32.60 1.48 -4.63
N SER A 556 32.50 1.71 -5.94
CA SER A 556 31.54 2.66 -6.52
C SER A 556 30.78 2.04 -7.71
N PRO A 557 29.43 2.05 -7.71
CA PRO A 557 28.55 2.58 -6.67
C PRO A 557 28.70 1.85 -5.31
N ALA A 558 28.28 2.49 -4.22
CA ALA A 558 28.36 1.86 -2.90
C ALA A 558 27.46 0.62 -2.86
N PRO A 559 27.95 -0.53 -2.36
CA PRO A 559 27.19 -1.78 -2.37
C PRO A 559 26.02 -1.73 -1.38
N ASP A 560 24.90 -2.36 -1.77
CA ASP A 560 23.72 -2.61 -0.96
C ASP A 560 23.90 -3.82 -0.03
N LEU A 561 24.73 -4.79 -0.43
CA LEU A 561 25.15 -5.96 0.34
C LEU A 561 26.67 -6.05 0.40
N VAL A 562 27.26 -6.22 1.59
CA VAL A 562 28.67 -6.60 1.73
C VAL A 562 28.78 -7.93 2.46
N THR A 563 29.35 -8.93 1.81
CA THR A 563 29.53 -10.26 2.38
C THR A 563 30.98 -10.49 2.78
N TYR A 564 31.22 -11.19 3.89
CA TYR A 564 32.54 -11.62 4.34
C TYR A 564 32.63 -13.14 4.37
N GLN A 565 33.61 -13.67 3.65
CA GLN A 565 33.89 -15.10 3.52
C GLN A 565 35.27 -15.47 4.04
#